data_AF-A0AB72UIS0-F1
#
_entry.id   AF-A0AB72UIS0-F1
#
_cell.length_a   1.000
_cell.length_b   1.000
_cell.length_c   1.000
_cell.angle_alpha   90.00
_cell.angle_beta   90.00
_cell.angle_gamma   90.00
#
_symmetry.space_group_name_H-M   'P 1'
#
loop_
_entity.id
_entity.type
_entity.pdbx_description
1 polymer ?
#
loop_
_entity_poly.entity_id
_entity_poly.type
_entity_poly.pdbx_seq_one_letter_code
_entity_poly.pdbx_strand_id
1 'polypeptide(L)'
;MTNTVPDNEQHRLNLISEHSASVSKFTYFLMSASGAGLGFAITQVNPSEASWAMSMLFLAMMFWCVSFFAGIRNRLLSHGIVEKAVEAEEAKLSNNPNASSLCQSLKAQANLLGDKTLIWSMCQVIAFLFGAISLALWRLWEVLDEFSK
;
A
#
# COMPACT_ATOMS: atom_id res chain seq x y z
N MET A 1 -10.25 -11.32 -38.79
CA MET A 1 -11.54 -10.91 -38.20
C MET A 1 -11.22 -10.19 -36.90
N THR A 2 -11.33 -8.87 -36.89
CA THR A 2 -11.10 -8.04 -35.70
C THR A 2 -12.26 -8.25 -34.74
N ASN A 3 -12.03 -9.00 -33.66
CA ASN A 3 -12.94 -9.07 -32.52
C ASN A 3 -12.98 -7.68 -31.88
N THR A 4 -13.88 -6.82 -32.33
CA THR A 4 -14.14 -5.54 -31.67
C THR A 4 -14.91 -5.83 -30.41
N VAL A 5 -14.24 -5.68 -29.27
CA VAL A 5 -14.87 -5.70 -27.94
C VAL A 5 -16.00 -4.66 -27.96
N PRO A 6 -17.22 -5.00 -27.53
CA PRO A 6 -18.34 -4.06 -27.54
C PRO A 6 -18.02 -2.86 -26.64
N ASP A 7 -18.44 -1.66 -27.06
CA ASP A 7 -18.06 -0.36 -26.47
C ASP A 7 -18.27 -0.29 -24.94
N ASN A 8 -19.32 -0.96 -24.45
CA ASN A 8 -19.64 -1.08 -23.04
C ASN A 8 -18.60 -1.89 -22.23
N GLU A 9 -18.03 -2.95 -22.82
CA GLU A 9 -17.04 -3.81 -22.20
C GLU A 9 -15.66 -3.13 -22.22
N GLN A 10 -15.32 -2.47 -23.32
CA GLN A 10 -14.13 -1.63 -23.41
C GLN A 10 -14.14 -0.51 -22.37
N HIS A 11 -15.28 0.16 -22.19
CA HIS A 11 -15.45 1.19 -21.17
C HIS A 11 -15.23 0.64 -19.75
N ARG A 12 -15.79 -0.53 -19.43
CA ARG A 12 -15.59 -1.19 -18.12
C ARG A 12 -14.13 -1.56 -17.87
N LEU A 13 -13.43 -2.06 -18.88
CA LEU A 13 -12.01 -2.40 -18.77
C LEU A 13 -11.16 -1.16 -18.52
N ASN A 14 -11.46 -0.05 -19.21
CA ASN A 14 -10.77 1.22 -18.97
C ASN A 14 -10.98 1.70 -17.53
N LEU A 15 -12.20 1.65 -17.00
CA LEU A 15 -12.49 2.02 -15.60
C LEU A 15 -11.70 1.18 -14.59
N ILE A 16 -11.62 -0.14 -14.80
CA ILE A 16 -10.87 -1.05 -13.93
C ILE A 16 -9.36 -0.73 -13.99
N SER A 17 -8.85 -0.50 -15.19
CA SER A 17 -7.44 -0.13 -15.42
C SER A 17 -7.07 1.18 -14.75
N GLU A 18 -7.89 2.22 -14.92
CA GLU A 18 -7.70 3.53 -14.29
C GLU A 18 -7.75 3.44 -12.77
N HIS A 19 -8.71 2.69 -12.22
CA HIS A 19 -8.82 2.48 -10.78
C HIS A 19 -7.57 1.78 -10.22
N SER A 20 -7.12 0.69 -10.85
CA SER A 20 -5.91 -0.04 -10.47
C SER A 20 -4.66 0.85 -10.52
N ALA A 21 -4.52 1.64 -11.58
CA ALA A 21 -3.42 2.60 -11.73
C ALA A 21 -3.44 3.67 -10.63
N SER A 22 -4.63 4.18 -10.27
CA SER A 22 -4.80 5.16 -9.18
C SER A 22 -4.38 4.58 -7.82
N VAL A 23 -4.88 3.38 -7.48
CA VAL A 23 -4.53 2.68 -6.22
C VAL A 23 -3.03 2.41 -6.14
N SER A 24 -2.40 2.02 -7.25
CA SER A 24 -0.96 1.82 -7.31
C SER A 24 -0.18 3.11 -7.04
N LYS A 25 -0.57 4.23 -7.67
CA LYS A 25 0.06 5.54 -7.46
C LYS A 25 -0.07 5.99 -6.00
N PHE A 26 -1.26 5.81 -5.43
CA PHE A 26 -1.53 6.14 -4.03
C PHE A 26 -0.65 5.33 -3.06
N THR A 27 -0.50 4.02 -3.30
CA THR A 27 0.37 3.15 -2.49
C THR A 27 1.83 3.62 -2.54
N TYR A 28 2.35 3.94 -3.73
CA TYR A 28 3.72 4.45 -3.88
C TYR A 28 3.91 5.82 -3.22
N PHE A 29 2.92 6.71 -3.33
CA PHE A 29 2.94 7.98 -2.62
C PHE A 29 3.09 7.79 -1.10
N LEU A 30 2.26 6.93 -0.50
CA LEU A 30 2.33 6.65 0.94
C LEU A 30 3.64 5.99 1.36
N MET A 31 4.18 5.08 0.54
CA MET A 31 5.49 4.49 0.79
C MET A 31 6.60 5.55 0.78
N SER A 32 6.63 6.42 -0.23
CA SER A 32 7.59 7.51 -0.32
C SER A 32 7.45 8.50 0.83
N ALA A 33 6.22 8.87 1.20
CA ALA A 33 5.94 9.76 2.32
C ALA A 33 6.38 9.14 3.66
N SER A 34 6.11 7.84 3.86
CA SER A 34 6.57 7.11 5.06
C SER A 34 8.10 7.05 5.12
N GLY A 35 8.77 6.79 3.98
CA GLY A 35 10.22 6.78 3.90
C GLY A 35 10.85 8.15 4.17
N ALA A 36 10.26 9.22 3.65
CA ALA A 36 10.68 10.60 3.94
C ALA A 36 10.50 10.94 5.43
N GLY A 37 9.34 10.56 6.02
CA GLY A 37 9.08 10.73 7.45
C GLY A 37 10.11 9.99 8.31
N LEU A 38 10.42 8.74 7.98
CA LEU A 38 11.48 7.97 8.65
C LEU A 38 12.84 8.65 8.55
N GLY A 39 13.23 9.09 7.36
CA GLY A 39 14.49 9.81 7.14
C GLY A 39 14.58 11.06 8.02
N PHE A 40 13.52 11.87 8.05
CA PHE A 40 13.44 13.03 8.92
C PHE A 40 13.50 12.67 10.41
N ALA A 41 12.73 11.68 10.86
CA ALA A 41 12.76 11.29 12.27
C ALA A 41 14.15 10.83 12.72
N ILE A 42 14.88 10.09 11.87
CA ILE A 42 16.26 9.65 12.15
C ILE A 42 17.19 10.85 12.36
N THR A 43 17.06 11.92 11.57
CA THR A 43 17.92 13.11 11.75
C THR A 43 17.64 13.86 13.05
N GLN A 44 16.46 13.68 13.64
CA GLN A 44 16.08 14.29 14.91
C GLN A 44 16.48 13.45 16.14
N VAL A 45 16.91 12.20 15.95
CA VAL A 45 17.31 11.34 17.07
C VAL A 45 18.59 11.87 17.71
N ASN A 46 18.50 12.28 18.98
CA ASN A 46 19.64 12.67 19.79
C ASN A 46 19.92 11.61 20.87
N PRO A 47 20.99 10.79 20.73
CA PRO A 47 21.23 9.66 21.63
C PRO A 47 21.60 10.06 23.07
N SER A 48 22.01 11.31 23.31
CA SER A 48 22.33 11.81 24.65
C SER A 48 21.11 12.29 25.44
N GLU A 49 19.93 12.39 24.82
CA GLU A 49 18.71 12.89 25.44
C GLU A 49 17.62 11.83 25.44
N ALA A 50 17.84 10.73 26.18
CA ALA A 50 16.84 9.69 26.40
C ALA A 50 15.71 10.21 27.30
N SER A 51 14.82 11.00 26.72
CA SER A 51 13.64 11.57 27.38
C SER A 51 12.36 10.87 26.95
N TRP A 52 11.27 11.11 27.69
CA TRP A 52 9.93 10.68 27.30
C TRP A 52 9.54 11.18 25.90
N ALA A 53 10.02 12.35 25.49
CA ALA A 53 9.78 12.89 24.16
C ALA A 53 10.36 11.98 23.06
N MET A 54 11.58 11.46 23.24
CA MET A 54 12.20 10.54 22.26
C MET A 54 11.41 9.24 22.08
N SER A 55 10.64 8.81 23.09
CA SER A 55 9.77 7.64 22.97
C SER A 55 8.64 7.88 21.96
N MET A 56 8.10 9.10 21.88
CA MET A 56 7.08 9.46 20.89
C MET A 56 7.64 9.53 19.46
N LEU A 57 8.87 10.05 19.31
CA LEU A 57 9.57 10.05 18.03
C LEU A 57 9.83 8.61 17.54
N PHE A 58 10.30 7.73 18.43
CA PHE A 58 10.51 6.32 18.09
C PHE A 58 9.20 5.61 17.73
N LEU A 59 8.09 5.92 18.42
CA LEU A 59 6.78 5.38 18.08
C LEU A 59 6.31 5.85 16.70
N ALA A 60 6.55 7.12 16.34
CA ALA A 60 6.26 7.63 15.01
C ALA A 60 7.05 6.87 13.92
N MET A 61 8.34 6.61 14.16
CA MET A 61 9.16 5.79 13.28
C MET A 61 8.61 4.38 13.12
N MET A 62 8.24 3.72 14.22
CA MET A 62 7.67 2.37 14.15
C MET A 62 6.39 2.33 13.32
N PHE A 63 5.52 3.33 13.47
CA PHE A 63 4.30 3.43 12.66
C PHE A 63 4.58 3.64 11.17
N TRP A 64 5.56 4.48 10.80
CA TRP A 64 5.95 4.63 9.40
C TRP A 64 6.65 3.40 8.82
N CYS A 65 7.42 2.67 9.62
CA CYS A 65 7.96 1.37 9.23
C CYS A 65 6.84 0.36 8.92
N VAL A 66 5.82 0.28 9.78
CA VAL A 66 4.65 -0.58 9.56
C VAL A 66 3.90 -0.17 8.30
N SER A 67 3.69 1.14 8.08
CA SER A 67 3.08 1.67 6.86
C SER A 67 3.86 1.25 5.62
N PHE A 68 5.18 1.47 5.62
CA PHE A 68 6.04 1.13 4.50
C PHE A 68 6.02 -0.37 4.19
N PHE A 69 6.11 -1.21 5.23
CA PHE A 69 6.04 -2.67 5.09
C PHE A 69 4.67 -3.13 4.55
N ALA A 70 3.57 -2.57 5.06
CA ALA A 70 2.23 -2.85 4.58
C ALA A 70 2.08 -2.49 3.09
N GLY A 71 2.65 -1.36 2.65
CA GLY A 71 2.71 -0.96 1.25
C GLY A 71 3.47 -1.95 0.36
N ILE A 72 4.64 -2.42 0.80
CA ILE A 72 5.40 -3.47 0.09
C ILE A 72 4.56 -4.75 -0.02
N ARG A 73 3.97 -5.20 1.09
CA ARG A 73 3.18 -6.44 1.13
C ARG A 73 1.97 -6.35 0.21
N ASN A 74 1.28 -5.22 0.20
CA ASN A 74 0.16 -4.93 -0.67
C ASN A 74 0.56 -5.08 -2.17
N ARG A 75 1.71 -4.53 -2.55
CA ARG A 75 2.22 -4.61 -3.94
C ARG A 75 2.65 -6.01 -4.33
N LEU A 76 3.35 -6.74 -3.45
CA LEU A 76 3.76 -8.13 -3.72
C LEU A 76 2.55 -9.04 -3.94
N LEU A 77 1.49 -8.88 -3.14
CA LEU A 77 0.25 -9.64 -3.30
C LEU A 77 -0.48 -9.28 -4.60
N SER A 78 -0.55 -7.99 -4.93
CA SER A 78 -1.22 -7.51 -6.14
C SER A 78 -0.52 -8.00 -7.42
N HIS A 79 0.82 -8.02 -7.42
CA HIS A 79 1.60 -8.48 -8.57
C HIS A 79 1.33 -9.95 -8.90
N GLY A 80 1.25 -10.82 -7.89
CA GLY A 80 0.99 -12.25 -8.10
C GLY A 80 -0.38 -12.54 -8.73
N ILE A 81 -1.40 -11.70 -8.47
CA ILE A 81 -2.74 -11.86 -9.07
C ILE A 81 -2.71 -11.48 -10.55
N VAL A 82 -2.01 -10.39 -10.90
CA VAL A 82 -1.91 -9.93 -12.30
C VAL A 82 -1.19 -10.96 -13.15
N GLU A 83 -0.08 -11.53 -12.67
CA GLU A 83 0.65 -12.58 -13.37
C GLU A 83 -0.23 -13.80 -13.65
N LYS A 84 -1.00 -14.24 -12.65
CA LYS A 84 -1.94 -15.36 -12.81
C LYS A 84 -3.13 -15.03 -13.71
N ALA A 85 -3.53 -13.76 -13.77
CA ALA A 85 -4.57 -13.30 -14.68
C ALA A 85 -4.13 -13.36 -16.15
N VAL A 86 -2.89 -12.93 -16.42
CA VAL A 86 -2.27 -13.02 -17.75
C VAL A 86 -2.15 -14.49 -18.20
N GLU A 87 -1.66 -15.38 -17.32
CA GLU A 87 -1.57 -16.82 -17.62
C GLU A 87 -2.94 -17.44 -17.97
N ALA A 88 -3.99 -17.05 -17.25
CA ALA A 88 -5.35 -17.52 -17.54
C ALA A 88 -5.90 -16.98 -18.87
N GLU A 89 -5.54 -15.75 -19.24
CA GLU A 89 -5.94 -15.13 -20.51
C GLU A 89 -5.21 -15.77 -21.70
N GLU A 90 -3.91 -16.02 -21.58
CA GLU A 90 -3.12 -16.76 -22.57
C GLU A 90 -3.63 -18.20 -22.76
N ALA A 91 -4.03 -18.87 -21.67
CA ALA A 91 -4.64 -20.21 -21.74
C ALA A 91 -5.98 -20.20 -22.49
N LYS A 92 -6.79 -19.13 -22.35
CA LYS A 92 -8.03 -18.95 -23.14
C LYS A 92 -7.74 -18.72 -24.61
N LEU A 93 -6.78 -17.86 -24.93
CA LEU A 93 -6.41 -17.53 -26.31
C LEU A 93 -5.83 -18.75 -27.05
N SER A 94 -5.11 -19.62 -26.34
CA SER A 94 -4.58 -20.89 -26.88
C SER A 94 -5.61 -22.03 -26.94
N ASN A 95 -6.88 -21.76 -26.62
CA ASN A 95 -7.99 -22.72 -26.62
C ASN A 95 -7.71 -23.99 -25.78
N ASN A 96 -6.94 -23.81 -24.70
CA ASN A 96 -6.48 -24.90 -23.85
C ASN A 96 -7.65 -25.41 -22.98
N PRO A 97 -7.91 -26.73 -22.89
CA PRO A 97 -9.01 -27.27 -22.08
C PRO A 97 -8.95 -26.88 -20.59
N ASN A 98 -7.77 -26.50 -20.09
CA ASN A 98 -7.57 -26.03 -18.72
C ASN A 98 -7.90 -24.54 -18.50
N ALA A 99 -8.28 -23.78 -19.52
CA ALA A 99 -8.55 -22.35 -19.39
C ALA A 99 -9.70 -22.04 -18.41
N SER A 100 -10.73 -22.90 -18.37
CA SER A 100 -11.88 -22.72 -17.48
C SER A 100 -11.51 -22.94 -16.00
N SER A 101 -10.72 -23.97 -15.70
CA SER A 101 -10.27 -24.27 -14.33
C SER A 101 -9.28 -23.23 -13.83
N LEU A 102 -8.38 -22.74 -14.69
CA LEU A 102 -7.49 -21.61 -14.39
C LEU A 102 -8.29 -20.35 -14.03
N CYS A 103 -9.28 -19.97 -14.83
CA CYS A 103 -10.13 -18.81 -14.52
C CYS A 103 -10.92 -18.96 -13.21
N GLN A 104 -11.42 -20.16 -12.90
CA GLN A 104 -12.13 -20.41 -11.65
C GLN A 104 -11.19 -20.30 -10.45
N SER A 105 -9.97 -20.85 -10.56
CA SER A 105 -8.94 -20.75 -9.53
C SER A 105 -8.50 -19.30 -9.31
N LEU A 106 -8.36 -18.52 -10.39
CA LEU A 106 -8.04 -17.11 -10.34
C LEU A 106 -9.14 -16.32 -9.65
N LYS A 107 -10.41 -16.59 -9.95
CA LYS A 107 -11.54 -15.90 -9.31
C LYS A 107 -11.60 -16.18 -7.80
N ALA A 108 -11.36 -17.43 -7.40
CA ALA A 108 -11.28 -17.81 -6.00
C ALA A 108 -10.10 -17.13 -5.29
N GLN A 109 -8.93 -17.09 -5.92
CA GLN A 109 -7.75 -16.38 -5.40
C GLN A 109 -7.99 -14.87 -5.34
N ALA A 110 -8.55 -14.26 -6.38
CA ALA A 110 -8.82 -12.83 -6.46
C ALA A 110 -9.76 -12.37 -5.34
N ASN A 111 -10.79 -13.14 -4.98
CA ASN A 111 -11.66 -12.83 -3.85
C ASN A 111 -10.89 -12.90 -2.52
N LEU A 112 -10.17 -13.99 -2.27
CA LEU A 112 -9.42 -14.17 -1.01
C LEU A 112 -8.29 -13.15 -0.85
N LEU A 113 -7.61 -12.81 -1.95
CA LEU A 113 -6.57 -11.81 -1.93
C LEU A 113 -7.16 -10.40 -1.88
N GLY A 114 -8.27 -10.11 -2.55
CA GLY A 114 -8.93 -8.80 -2.53
C GLY A 114 -9.18 -8.29 -1.11
N ASP A 115 -9.72 -9.15 -0.24
CA ASP A 115 -9.96 -8.82 1.18
C ASP A 115 -8.64 -8.53 1.91
N LYS A 116 -7.60 -9.33 1.66
CA LYS A 116 -6.28 -9.12 2.27
C LYS A 116 -5.62 -7.83 1.78
N THR A 117 -5.69 -7.54 0.49
CA THR A 117 -5.16 -6.32 -0.14
C THR A 117 -5.80 -5.08 0.50
N LEU A 118 -7.11 -5.12 0.74
CA LEU A 118 -7.82 -4.05 1.42
C LEU A 118 -7.34 -3.85 2.87
N ILE A 119 -7.18 -4.94 3.63
CA ILE A 119 -6.65 -4.87 5.01
C ILE A 119 -5.24 -4.26 5.02
N TRP A 120 -4.34 -4.71 4.14
CA TRP A 120 -2.98 -4.14 4.06
C TRP A 120 -3.00 -2.66 3.66
N SER A 121 -3.88 -2.27 2.75
CA SER A 121 -4.04 -0.87 2.36
C SER A 121 -4.56 -0.01 3.53
N MET A 122 -5.55 -0.50 4.29
CA MET A 122 -6.04 0.19 5.48
C MET A 122 -4.96 0.30 6.56
N CYS A 123 -4.24 -0.79 6.84
CA CYS A 123 -3.12 -0.79 7.78
C CYS A 123 -2.05 0.23 7.37
N GLN A 124 -1.73 0.34 6.08
CA GLN A 124 -0.79 1.33 5.57
C GLN A 124 -1.24 2.76 5.90
N VAL A 125 -2.48 3.10 5.55
CA VAL A 125 -3.04 4.45 5.78
C VAL A 125 -3.10 4.77 7.27
N ILE A 126 -3.63 3.85 8.07
CA ILE A 126 -3.82 4.05 9.52
C ILE A 126 -2.46 4.21 10.20
N ALA A 127 -1.50 3.33 9.93
CA ALA A 127 -0.16 3.43 10.49
C ALA A 127 0.53 4.73 10.05
N PHE A 128 0.39 5.14 8.78
CA PHE A 128 0.94 6.41 8.32
C PHE A 128 0.40 7.61 9.10
N LEU A 129 -0.92 7.66 9.32
CA LEU A 129 -1.58 8.72 10.07
C LEU A 129 -1.15 8.73 11.54
N PHE A 130 -1.08 7.57 12.20
CA PHE A 130 -0.58 7.49 13.57
C PHE A 130 0.87 7.97 13.67
N GLY A 131 1.73 7.63 12.71
CA GLY A 131 3.09 8.15 12.65
C GLY A 131 3.14 9.67 12.55
N ALA A 132 2.32 10.26 11.68
CA ALA A 132 2.23 11.71 11.52
C ALA A 132 1.71 12.41 12.80
N ILE A 133 0.68 11.85 13.45
CA ILE A 133 0.13 12.38 14.70
C ILE A 133 1.17 12.28 15.82
N SER A 134 1.85 11.14 15.97
CA SER A 134 2.90 10.97 16.97
C SER A 134 4.05 11.96 16.78
N LEU A 135 4.49 12.21 15.54
CA LEU A 135 5.51 13.22 15.26
C LEU A 135 5.02 14.64 15.62
N ALA A 136 3.78 14.98 15.26
CA ALA A 136 3.22 16.30 15.57
C ALA A 136 3.12 16.52 17.08
N LEU A 137 2.67 15.52 17.84
CA LEU A 137 2.59 15.57 19.30
C LEU A 137 3.98 15.70 19.93
N TRP A 138 4.96 14.93 19.45
CA TRP A 138 6.34 15.06 19.87
C TRP A 138 6.86 16.48 19.66
N ARG A 139 6.65 17.05 18.47
CA ARG A 139 7.15 18.40 18.16
C ARG A 139 6.46 19.49 18.98
N LEU A 140 5.15 19.36 19.21
CA LEU A 140 4.41 20.26 20.10
C LEU A 140 4.94 20.18 21.53
N TRP A 141 5.26 18.97 22.01
CA TRP A 141 5.82 18.77 23.33
C TRP A 141 7.17 19.47 23.50
N GLU A 142 8.09 19.31 22.55
CA GLU A 142 9.40 19.98 22.59
C GLU A 142 9.27 21.49 22.69
N VAL A 143 8.41 22.08 21.86
CA VAL A 143 8.17 23.54 21.86
C VAL A 143 7.59 24.01 23.20
N LEU A 144 6.66 23.24 23.79
CA LEU A 144 6.09 23.57 25.10
C LEU A 144 7.12 23.45 26.24
N ASP A 145 8.01 22.46 26.19
CA ASP A 145 9.10 22.30 27.16
C ASP A 145 10.10 23.45 27.08
N GLU A 146 10.41 23.93 25.88
CA GLU A 146 11.25 25.12 25.67
C GLU A 146 10.63 26.39 26.27
N PHE A 147 9.31 26.59 26.13
CA PHE A 147 8.61 27.75 26.72
C PHE A 147 8.50 27.69 28.25
N SER A 148 8.63 26.52 28.86
CA SER A 148 8.53 26.35 30.31
C SER A 148 9.85 26.56 31.07
N LYS A 149 10.97 26.73 30.35
CA LYS A 149 12.30 27.00 30.91
C LYS A 149 12.59 28.50 30.97
#